data_AF-M0LDT2-F1
#
_entry.id   AF-M0LDT2-F1
#
_cell.length_a   1.000
_cell.length_b   1.000
_cell.length_c   1.000
_cell.angle_alpha   90.00
_cell.angle_beta   90.00
_cell.angle_gamma   90.00
#
_symmetry.space_group_name_H-M   'P 1'
#
loop_
_entity.id
_entity.type
_entity.pdbx_description
1 polymer ?
#
loop_
_entity_poly.entity_id
_entity_poly.type
_entity_poly.pdbx_seq_one_letter_code
_entity_poly.pdbx_strand_id
1 'polypeptide(L)'
;MLEAFLGNVPLLLLSVGLVLMVLEALSPGAHLIVIGVALVGAGLIGMALPGTVSLFVLAALTLGFGAVAAYVYNEFDFYGGKGTAQTSDSDSLAGATGYATERITNRGGEVKLDEGGFAPYYSARTTSGTIEEGEEIIVLDPGGGNVLTVESLGAIGEDEIDRALARADEENADSGDGDVQTRERSRESTRERERDPDRASEFETENSS
;
A
#
# COMPACT_ATOMS: atom_id res chain seq x y z
N MET A 1 -12.00 -8.04 -60.68
CA MET A 1 -10.95 -7.61 -59.72
C MET A 1 -11.14 -8.26 -58.36
N LEU A 2 -12.30 -8.14 -57.72
CA LEU A 2 -12.61 -8.82 -56.44
C LEU A 2 -12.44 -10.35 -56.50
N GLU A 3 -12.83 -10.97 -57.61
CA GLU A 3 -12.77 -12.43 -57.76
C GLU A 3 -11.32 -12.98 -57.78
N ALA A 4 -10.39 -12.23 -58.38
CA ALA A 4 -8.96 -12.56 -58.34
C ALA A 4 -8.35 -12.36 -56.94
N PHE A 5 -8.89 -11.42 -56.17
CA PHE A 5 -8.53 -11.20 -54.77
C PHE A 5 -9.07 -12.32 -53.86
N LEU A 6 -10.33 -12.69 -53.99
CA LEU A 6 -10.96 -13.79 -53.24
C LEU A 6 -10.37 -15.16 -53.60
N GLY A 7 -9.88 -15.34 -54.83
CA GLY A 7 -9.20 -16.56 -55.25
C GLY A 7 -7.79 -16.73 -54.68
N ASN A 8 -7.19 -15.67 -54.12
CA ASN A 8 -5.87 -15.71 -53.50
C ASN A 8 -6.00 -15.78 -51.97
N VAL A 9 -6.11 -17.01 -51.46
CA VAL A 9 -6.31 -17.25 -50.02
C VAL A 9 -5.21 -16.61 -49.15
N PRO A 10 -3.89 -16.75 -49.44
CA PRO A 10 -2.86 -16.06 -48.66
C PRO A 10 -3.03 -14.53 -48.58
N LEU A 11 -3.32 -13.89 -49.72
CA LEU A 11 -3.58 -12.45 -49.77
C LEU A 11 -4.83 -12.07 -48.96
N LEU A 12 -5.88 -12.90 -49.04
CA LEU A 12 -7.11 -12.70 -48.29
C LEU A 12 -6.85 -12.79 -46.78
N LEU A 13 -6.15 -13.81 -46.30
CA LEU A 13 -5.80 -13.93 -44.87
C LEU A 13 -4.96 -12.73 -44.41
N LEU A 14 -3.94 -12.34 -45.19
CA LEU A 14 -3.09 -11.19 -44.87
C LEU A 14 -3.91 -9.90 -44.74
N SER A 15 -4.77 -9.63 -45.73
CA SER A 15 -5.58 -8.41 -45.77
C SER A 15 -6.63 -8.35 -44.66
N VAL A 16 -7.37 -9.45 -44.43
CA VAL A 16 -8.35 -9.54 -43.34
C VAL A 16 -7.66 -9.41 -42.00
N GLY A 17 -6.51 -10.07 -41.81
CA GLY A 17 -5.72 -9.95 -40.59
C GLY A 17 -5.30 -8.52 -40.30
N LEU A 18 -4.82 -7.78 -41.31
CA LEU A 18 -4.46 -6.37 -41.17
C LEU A 18 -5.69 -5.50 -40.82
N VAL A 19 -6.84 -5.74 -41.47
CA VAL A 19 -8.09 -5.05 -41.12
C VAL A 19 -8.47 -5.31 -39.66
N LEU A 20 -8.38 -6.55 -39.17
CA LEU A 20 -8.66 -6.88 -37.77
C LEU A 20 -7.71 -6.14 -36.80
N MET A 21 -6.43 -6.01 -37.16
CA MET A 21 -5.47 -5.23 -36.36
C MET A 21 -5.85 -3.76 -36.29
N VAL A 22 -6.29 -3.18 -37.41
CA VAL A 22 -6.77 -1.79 -37.44
C VAL A 22 -8.04 -1.63 -36.60
N LEU A 23 -8.98 -2.58 -36.68
CA LEU A 23 -10.21 -2.55 -35.89
C LEU A 23 -9.93 -2.63 -34.38
N GLU A 24 -8.97 -3.45 -33.95
CA GLU A 24 -8.52 -3.46 -32.55
C GLU A 24 -7.95 -2.11 -32.13
N ALA A 25 -7.18 -1.46 -33.01
CA ALA A 25 -6.60 -0.15 -32.70
C ALA A 25 -7.68 0.95 -32.54
N LEU A 26 -8.84 0.80 -33.20
CA LEU A 26 -9.97 1.73 -33.07
C LEU A 26 -10.81 1.45 -31.81
N SER A 27 -10.96 0.20 -31.42
CA SER A 27 -11.73 -0.23 -30.25
C SER A 27 -10.93 -1.27 -29.46
N PRO A 28 -10.04 -0.83 -28.56
CA PRO A 28 -9.22 -1.72 -27.76
C PRO A 28 -10.07 -2.65 -26.87
N GLY A 29 -9.68 -3.91 -26.73
CA GLY A 29 -10.31 -4.89 -25.83
C GLY A 29 -11.19 -5.94 -26.52
N ALA A 30 -11.23 -5.99 -27.85
CA ALA A 30 -11.99 -7.01 -28.60
C ALA A 30 -11.19 -8.30 -28.86
N HIS A 31 -9.95 -8.37 -28.36
CA HIS A 31 -9.00 -9.47 -28.57
C HIS A 31 -8.77 -9.81 -30.06
N LEU A 32 -9.08 -8.87 -30.98
CA LEU A 32 -8.96 -9.07 -32.43
C LEU A 32 -7.50 -9.13 -32.84
N ILE A 33 -6.58 -8.60 -32.03
CA ILE A 33 -5.14 -8.69 -32.28
C ILE A 33 -4.65 -10.12 -32.39
N VAL A 34 -5.17 -11.05 -31.59
CA VAL A 34 -4.76 -12.46 -31.60
C VAL A 34 -5.12 -13.11 -32.93
N ILE A 35 -6.36 -12.92 -33.37
CA ILE A 35 -6.86 -13.43 -34.65
C ILE A 35 -6.14 -12.71 -35.81
N GLY A 36 -5.94 -11.40 -35.70
CA GLY A 36 -5.23 -10.58 -36.68
C GLY A 36 -3.80 -11.08 -36.92
N VAL A 37 -3.01 -11.29 -35.85
CA VAL A 37 -1.65 -11.82 -35.92
C VAL A 37 -1.63 -13.21 -36.54
N ALA A 38 -2.57 -14.08 -36.16
CA ALA A 38 -2.69 -15.43 -36.71
C ALA A 38 -2.84 -15.42 -38.24
N LEU A 39 -3.77 -14.60 -38.74
CA LEU A 39 -4.07 -14.47 -40.15
C LEU A 39 -2.94 -13.79 -40.93
N VAL A 40 -2.32 -12.74 -40.37
CA VAL A 40 -1.17 -12.06 -40.99
C VAL A 40 0.02 -13.02 -41.10
N GLY A 41 0.36 -13.74 -40.03
CA GLY A 41 1.47 -14.70 -40.02
C GLY A 41 1.28 -15.79 -41.07
N ALA A 42 0.11 -16.44 -41.09
CA ALA A 42 -0.20 -17.46 -42.09
C ALA A 42 -0.24 -16.90 -43.53
N GLY A 43 -0.82 -15.71 -43.71
CA GLY A 43 -0.90 -15.03 -45.00
C GLY A 43 0.48 -14.66 -45.57
N LEU A 44 1.39 -14.17 -44.73
CA LEU A 44 2.78 -13.88 -45.12
C LEU A 44 3.54 -15.14 -45.55
N ILE A 45 3.43 -16.23 -44.80
CA ILE A 45 4.06 -17.51 -45.17
C ILE A 45 3.46 -18.06 -46.47
N GLY A 46 2.14 -18.00 -46.64
CA GLY A 46 1.47 -18.40 -47.87
C GLY A 46 1.86 -17.56 -49.09
N MET A 47 2.15 -16.27 -48.90
CA MET A 47 2.69 -15.38 -49.93
C MET A 47 4.15 -15.68 -50.27
N ALA A 48 4.97 -15.97 -49.27
CA ALA A 48 6.39 -16.26 -49.46
C ALA A 48 6.63 -17.61 -50.16
N LEU A 49 5.69 -18.55 -50.04
CA LEU A 49 5.79 -19.91 -50.58
C LEU A 49 4.57 -20.22 -51.50
N PRO A 50 4.45 -19.52 -52.65
CA PRO A 50 3.30 -19.70 -53.53
C PRO A 50 3.28 -21.12 -54.13
N GLY A 51 2.10 -21.74 -54.13
CA GLY A 51 1.87 -23.07 -54.73
C GLY A 51 2.44 -24.27 -53.93
N THR A 52 3.19 -24.02 -52.86
CA THR A 52 3.76 -25.07 -51.99
C THR A 52 2.92 -25.31 -50.74
N VAL A 53 2.22 -24.27 -50.26
CA VAL A 53 1.43 -24.32 -49.03
C VAL A 53 -0.02 -24.66 -49.39
N SER A 54 -0.46 -25.87 -49.01
CA SER A 54 -1.86 -26.27 -49.19
C SER A 54 -2.78 -25.57 -48.19
N LEU A 55 -4.09 -25.54 -48.46
CA LEU A 55 -5.07 -24.94 -47.56
C LEU A 55 -5.00 -25.52 -46.13
N PHE A 56 -4.73 -26.83 -46.00
CA PHE A 56 -4.56 -27.48 -44.70
C PHE A 56 -3.32 -26.96 -43.95
N VAL A 57 -2.22 -26.70 -44.66
CA VAL A 57 -1.02 -26.12 -44.05
C VAL A 57 -1.28 -24.67 -43.64
N LEU A 58 -1.96 -23.87 -44.46
CA LEU A 58 -2.37 -22.52 -44.07
C LEU A 58 -3.29 -22.52 -42.83
N ALA A 59 -4.23 -23.46 -42.73
CA ALA A 59 -5.09 -23.60 -41.57
C ALA A 59 -4.27 -23.99 -40.32
N ALA A 60 -3.34 -24.94 -40.44
CA ALA A 60 -2.45 -25.34 -39.36
C ALA A 60 -1.54 -24.20 -38.91
N LEU A 61 -0.97 -23.43 -39.85
CA LEU A 61 -0.17 -22.24 -39.57
C LEU A 61 -1.00 -21.18 -38.85
N THR A 62 -2.23 -20.94 -39.30
CA THR A 62 -3.15 -19.98 -38.66
C THR A 62 -3.41 -20.39 -37.22
N LEU A 63 -3.72 -21.67 -36.96
CA LEU A 63 -3.87 -22.19 -35.59
C LEU A 63 -2.58 -22.08 -34.78
N GLY A 64 -1.42 -22.39 -35.36
CA GLY A 64 -0.13 -22.31 -34.69
C GLY A 64 0.22 -20.88 -34.29
N PHE A 65 0.15 -19.92 -35.22
CA PHE A 65 0.35 -18.51 -34.92
C PHE A 65 -0.70 -17.97 -33.96
N GLY A 66 -1.96 -18.38 -34.08
CA GLY A 66 -3.02 -18.00 -33.16
C GLY A 66 -2.78 -18.51 -31.74
N ALA A 67 -2.35 -19.76 -31.59
CA ALA A 67 -2.01 -20.34 -30.28
C ALA A 67 -0.80 -19.64 -29.66
N VAL A 68 0.25 -19.36 -30.44
CA VAL A 68 1.41 -18.60 -29.97
C VAL A 68 1.01 -17.18 -29.60
N ALA A 69 0.24 -16.50 -30.44
CA ALA A 69 -0.25 -15.16 -30.17
C ALA A 69 -1.14 -15.12 -28.93
N ALA A 70 -2.04 -16.10 -28.75
CA ALA A 70 -2.89 -16.22 -27.57
C ALA A 70 -2.06 -16.49 -26.31
N TYR A 71 -1.06 -17.38 -26.41
CA TYR A 71 -0.15 -17.66 -25.32
C TYR A 71 0.62 -16.40 -24.90
N VAL A 72 1.23 -15.71 -25.85
CA VAL A 72 1.94 -14.43 -25.60
C VAL A 72 0.97 -13.38 -25.07
N TYR A 73 -0.23 -13.27 -25.62
CA TYR A 73 -1.24 -12.32 -25.19
C TYR A 73 -1.66 -12.53 -23.73
N ASN A 74 -1.81 -13.80 -23.32
CA ASN A 74 -2.17 -14.18 -21.96
C ASN A 74 -0.99 -14.08 -20.97
N GLU A 75 0.21 -14.46 -21.39
CA GLU A 75 1.40 -14.46 -20.54
C GLU A 75 1.92 -13.04 -20.28
N PHE A 76 1.95 -12.19 -21.31
CA PHE A 76 2.49 -10.83 -21.20
C PHE A 76 1.44 -9.79 -20.83
N ASP A 77 0.20 -10.24 -20.62
CA ASP A 77 -0.93 -9.43 -20.18
C ASP A 77 -1.04 -8.09 -20.94
N PHE A 78 -0.96 -8.19 -22.27
CA PHE A 78 -0.80 -7.05 -23.17
C PHE A 78 -1.95 -6.03 -23.07
N TYR A 79 -3.07 -6.43 -22.42
CA TYR A 79 -4.25 -5.61 -22.19
C TYR A 79 -4.85 -5.71 -20.76
N GLY A 80 -4.41 -6.60 -19.88
CA GLY A 80 -5.10 -6.90 -18.61
C GLY A 80 -4.25 -6.83 -17.34
N GLY A 81 -3.00 -6.34 -17.37
CA GLY A 81 -2.08 -6.45 -16.23
C GLY A 81 -1.72 -5.15 -15.52
N LYS A 82 -2.37 -4.06 -15.90
CA LYS A 82 -2.30 -2.74 -15.25
C LYS A 82 -3.64 -2.04 -15.39
N GLY A 83 -4.72 -2.61 -14.88
CA GLY A 83 -6.01 -1.92 -14.99
C GLY A 83 -7.29 -2.74 -14.88
N THR A 84 -7.24 -4.06 -14.71
CA THR A 84 -8.23 -4.61 -13.79
C THR A 84 -7.80 -4.08 -12.43
N ALA A 85 -8.66 -3.26 -11.81
CA ALA A 85 -8.70 -3.24 -10.37
C ALA A 85 -9.02 -4.68 -9.94
N GLN A 86 -7.99 -5.53 -9.94
CA GLN A 86 -7.82 -6.44 -8.83
C GLN A 86 -7.94 -5.48 -7.66
N THR A 87 -9.13 -5.50 -7.03
CA THR A 87 -9.32 -4.94 -5.71
C THR A 87 -8.03 -5.24 -5.01
N SER A 88 -7.24 -4.22 -4.64
CA SER A 88 -6.04 -4.42 -3.82
C SER A 88 -6.50 -5.40 -2.77
N ASP A 89 -6.02 -6.65 -2.89
CA ASP A 89 -6.65 -7.79 -2.25
C ASP A 89 -6.85 -7.36 -0.81
N SER A 90 -8.07 -7.47 -0.27
CA SER A 90 -8.42 -6.84 1.00
C SER A 90 -7.33 -7.07 2.07
N ASP A 91 -6.64 -8.21 2.01
CA ASP A 91 -5.42 -8.55 2.74
C ASP A 91 -4.32 -7.45 2.80
N SER A 92 -4.19 -6.58 1.80
CA SER A 92 -3.21 -5.49 1.75
C SER A 92 -3.59 -4.27 2.60
N LEU A 93 -4.84 -4.20 3.08
CA LEU A 93 -5.30 -3.10 3.92
C LEU A 93 -5.02 -3.34 5.41
N ALA A 94 -4.57 -4.53 5.80
CA ALA A 94 -4.13 -4.80 7.18
C ALA A 94 -2.95 -3.88 7.55
N GLY A 95 -3.08 -3.15 8.66
CA GLY A 95 -2.10 -2.17 9.10
C GLY A 95 -2.19 -0.80 8.42
N ALA A 96 -3.10 -0.60 7.47
CA ALA A 96 -3.36 0.72 6.90
C ALA A 96 -3.97 1.66 7.96
N THR A 97 -3.60 2.94 7.88
CA THR A 97 -4.12 3.99 8.75
C THR A 97 -5.19 4.81 8.06
N GLY A 98 -5.96 5.54 8.88
CA GLY A 98 -6.96 6.47 8.42
C GLY A 98 -7.64 7.14 9.59
N TYR A 99 -8.85 7.65 9.35
CA TYR A 99 -9.66 8.29 10.38
C TYR A 99 -11.14 7.93 10.28
N ALA A 100 -11.84 7.97 11.40
CA ALA A 100 -13.28 7.76 11.48
C ALA A 100 -14.04 8.93 10.83
N THR A 101 -14.89 8.64 9.84
CA THR A 101 -15.81 9.62 9.23
C THR A 101 -17.18 9.60 9.89
N GLU A 102 -17.52 8.49 10.56
CA GLU A 102 -18.69 8.36 11.42
C GLU A 102 -18.30 7.58 12.67
N ARG A 103 -18.96 7.84 13.80
CA ARG A 103 -18.75 7.09 15.05
C ARG A 103 -18.78 5.58 14.81
N ILE A 104 -17.74 4.89 15.23
CA ILE A 104 -17.58 3.45 15.03
C ILE A 104 -17.91 2.70 16.31
N THR A 105 -18.74 1.67 16.16
CA THR A 105 -19.15 0.77 17.24
C THR A 105 -18.96 -0.68 16.80
N ASN A 106 -19.20 -1.62 17.71
CA ASN A 106 -19.25 -3.05 17.37
C ASN A 106 -20.31 -3.41 16.31
N ARG A 107 -21.24 -2.51 16.00
CA ARG A 107 -22.33 -2.75 15.03
C ARG A 107 -22.06 -2.14 13.66
N GLY A 108 -21.30 -1.06 13.60
CA GLY A 108 -21.01 -0.33 12.36
C GLY A 108 -20.42 1.06 12.61
N GLY A 109 -20.08 1.72 11.51
CA GLY A 109 -19.43 3.01 11.41
C GLY A 109 -18.77 3.14 10.03
N GLU A 110 -18.08 4.23 9.79
CA GLU A 110 -17.37 4.49 8.53
C GLU A 110 -15.98 5.07 8.80
N VAL A 111 -15.01 4.64 8.00
CA VAL A 111 -13.65 5.17 7.99
C VAL A 111 -13.26 5.62 6.60
N LYS A 112 -12.33 6.55 6.57
CA LYS A 112 -11.56 6.86 5.37
C LYS A 112 -10.11 6.47 5.59
N LEU A 113 -9.59 5.58 4.75
CA LEU A 113 -8.18 5.18 4.78
C LEU A 113 -7.31 6.18 4.01
N ASP A 114 -6.08 6.37 4.48
CA ASP A 114 -5.07 7.18 3.80
C ASP A 114 -4.62 6.51 2.49
N GLU A 115 -4.59 5.17 2.51
CA GLU A 115 -4.20 4.31 1.40
C GLU A 115 -5.37 3.40 1.00
N GLY A 116 -6.07 3.72 -0.10
CA GLY A 116 -7.20 2.92 -0.59
C GLY A 116 -7.76 3.28 -1.98
N GLY A 117 -6.99 4.03 -2.79
CA GLY A 117 -7.37 4.38 -4.17
C GLY A 117 -8.29 5.60 -4.29
N PHE A 118 -9.16 5.62 -5.32
CA PHE A 118 -9.89 6.82 -5.74
C PHE A 118 -11.05 7.25 -4.81
N ALA A 119 -11.50 6.39 -3.89
CA ALA A 119 -12.51 6.72 -2.88
C ALA A 119 -12.42 5.73 -1.70
N PRO A 120 -11.47 5.93 -0.76
CA PRO A 120 -11.11 4.93 0.26
C PRO A 120 -12.07 4.95 1.46
N TYR A 121 -13.38 4.93 1.21
CA TYR A 121 -14.40 4.90 2.25
C TYR A 121 -14.86 3.46 2.49
N TYR A 122 -14.75 3.01 3.73
CA TYR A 122 -15.07 1.64 4.13
C TYR A 122 -15.99 1.64 5.34
N SER A 123 -16.91 0.68 5.40
CA SER A 123 -17.63 0.42 6.64
C SER A 123 -16.66 -0.16 7.66
N ALA A 124 -16.81 0.22 8.92
CA ALA A 124 -15.89 -0.22 9.97
C ALA A 124 -16.63 -0.71 11.20
N ARG A 125 -15.98 -1.60 11.95
CA ARG A 125 -16.37 -2.03 13.29
C ARG A 125 -15.15 -2.07 14.19
N THR A 126 -15.35 -1.71 15.45
CA THR A 126 -14.36 -1.95 16.51
C THR A 126 -14.73 -3.21 17.28
N THR A 127 -13.75 -3.86 17.90
CA THR A 127 -13.99 -4.93 18.90
C THR A 127 -14.03 -4.35 20.31
N SER A 128 -13.42 -3.17 20.50
CA SER A 128 -13.21 -2.52 21.79
C SER A 128 -13.90 -1.15 21.81
N GLY A 129 -14.86 -0.98 22.73
CA GLY A 129 -15.47 0.32 23.01
C GLY A 129 -16.18 0.97 21.82
N THR A 130 -15.93 2.27 21.66
CA THR A 130 -16.47 3.15 20.61
C THR A 130 -15.34 4.08 20.17
N ILE A 131 -15.24 4.34 18.87
CA ILE A 131 -14.28 5.29 18.29
C ILE A 131 -15.07 6.49 17.81
N GLU A 132 -14.71 7.69 18.24
CA GLU A 132 -15.44 8.92 17.91
C GLU A 132 -15.08 9.42 16.50
N GLU A 133 -15.96 10.23 15.92
CA GLU A 133 -15.71 10.83 14.61
C GLU A 133 -14.43 11.69 14.63
N GLY A 134 -13.60 11.56 13.60
CA GLY A 134 -12.34 12.27 13.45
C GLY A 134 -11.14 11.62 14.15
N GLU A 135 -11.34 10.54 14.89
CA GLU A 135 -10.27 9.81 15.57
C GLU A 135 -9.44 8.95 14.59
N GLU A 136 -8.13 8.89 14.82
CA GLU A 136 -7.21 8.10 14.00
C GLU A 136 -7.36 6.60 14.30
N ILE A 137 -7.36 5.80 13.24
CA ILE A 137 -7.56 4.35 13.32
C ILE A 137 -6.48 3.58 12.58
N ILE A 138 -6.34 2.31 12.94
CA ILE A 138 -5.57 1.32 12.21
C ILE A 138 -6.44 0.10 11.90
N VAL A 139 -6.29 -0.45 10.70
CA VAL A 139 -7.00 -1.66 10.27
C VAL A 139 -6.34 -2.89 10.89
N LEU A 140 -7.07 -3.62 11.74
CA LEU A 140 -6.63 -4.87 12.35
C LEU A 140 -6.89 -6.07 11.45
N ASP A 141 -8.08 -6.09 10.84
CA ASP A 141 -8.50 -7.16 9.94
C ASP A 141 -9.29 -6.53 8.79
N PRO A 142 -8.80 -6.64 7.55
CA PRO A 142 -9.50 -6.12 6.39
C PRO A 142 -10.77 -6.90 6.03
N GLY A 143 -11.00 -8.07 6.64
CA GLY A 143 -12.22 -8.85 6.48
C GLY A 143 -12.49 -9.33 5.05
N GLY A 144 -13.69 -9.89 4.84
CA GLY A 144 -14.19 -10.31 3.53
C GLY A 144 -15.30 -9.39 3.03
N GLY A 145 -14.97 -8.32 2.30
CA GLY A 145 -15.92 -7.36 1.73
C GLY A 145 -15.52 -5.90 1.96
N ASN A 146 -16.50 -5.01 2.19
CA ASN A 146 -16.29 -3.57 2.45
C ASN A 146 -16.37 -3.22 3.95
N VAL A 147 -16.21 -4.19 4.84
CA VAL A 147 -16.32 -4.02 6.29
C VAL A 147 -14.99 -4.37 6.94
N LEU A 148 -14.30 -3.36 7.45
CA LEU A 148 -13.02 -3.48 8.12
C LEU A 148 -13.21 -3.59 9.64
N THR A 149 -12.35 -4.36 10.29
CA THR A 149 -12.19 -4.31 11.74
C THR A 149 -11.04 -3.37 12.05
N VAL A 150 -11.32 -2.33 12.84
CA VAL A 150 -10.37 -1.25 13.14
C VAL A 150 -10.27 -1.01 14.64
N GLU A 151 -9.18 -0.40 15.08
CA GLU A 151 -8.97 0.05 16.46
C GLU A 151 -8.41 1.47 16.46
N SER A 152 -8.70 2.21 17.55
CA SER A 152 -8.19 3.56 17.73
C SER A 152 -6.69 3.53 18.02
N LEU A 153 -5.92 4.38 17.34
CA LEU A 153 -4.50 4.60 17.64
C LEU A 153 -4.29 5.28 19.00
N GLY A 154 -5.24 6.09 19.46
CA GLY A 154 -5.19 6.73 20.78
C GLY A 154 -5.39 5.74 21.93
N ALA A 155 -6.32 4.79 21.77
CA ALA A 155 -6.63 3.79 22.80
C ALA A 155 -5.47 2.81 23.09
N ILE A 156 -4.56 2.60 22.13
CA ILE A 156 -3.36 1.75 22.32
C ILE A 156 -2.35 2.42 23.28
N GLY A 157 -2.38 3.75 23.42
CA GLY A 157 -1.48 4.51 24.29
C GLY A 157 -1.97 4.75 25.72
N GLU A 158 -3.28 4.91 25.93
CA GLU A 158 -3.81 5.49 27.18
C GLU A 158 -4.17 4.48 28.28
N ASP A 159 -4.39 3.19 27.99
CA ASP A 159 -5.07 2.32 28.97
C ASP A 159 -4.17 1.48 29.90
N GLU A 160 -2.97 1.09 29.45
CA GLU A 160 -2.08 0.22 30.27
C GLU A 160 -0.91 1.00 30.90
N ILE A 161 -0.34 1.97 30.17
CA ILE A 161 0.82 2.76 30.63
C ILE A 161 0.38 3.81 31.66
N ASP A 162 -0.66 4.60 31.41
CA ASP A 162 -1.10 5.64 32.35
C ASP A 162 -1.68 5.03 33.64
N ARG A 163 -2.37 3.89 33.54
CA ARG A 163 -2.84 3.13 34.71
C ARG A 163 -1.70 2.51 35.51
N ALA A 164 -0.57 2.18 34.87
CA ALA A 164 0.63 1.71 35.55
C ALA A 164 1.41 2.89 36.17
N LEU A 165 1.45 4.05 35.50
CA LEU A 165 2.09 5.27 35.99
C LEU A 165 1.38 5.82 37.22
N ALA A 166 0.04 5.88 37.21
CA ALA A 166 -0.75 6.30 38.37
C ALA A 166 -0.56 5.37 39.59
N ARG A 167 -0.46 4.05 39.36
CA ARG A 167 -0.16 3.09 40.44
C ARG A 167 1.26 3.25 40.98
N ALA A 168 2.24 3.53 40.12
CA ALA A 168 3.62 3.78 40.53
C ALA A 168 3.76 5.10 41.30
N ASP A 169 2.99 6.13 40.95
CA ASP A 169 2.96 7.40 41.69
C ASP A 169 2.31 7.24 43.08
N GLU A 170 1.26 6.41 43.20
CA GLU A 170 0.65 6.06 44.50
C GLU A 170 1.59 5.22 45.39
N GLU A 171 2.32 4.26 44.81
CA GLU A 171 3.26 3.38 45.53
C GLU A 171 4.52 4.14 46.00
N ASN A 172 4.97 5.14 45.23
CA ASN A 172 6.05 6.05 45.62
C ASN A 172 5.62 7.08 46.67
N ALA A 173 4.34 7.47 46.71
CA ALA A 173 3.81 8.38 47.73
C ALA A 173 3.64 7.70 49.11
N ASP A 174 3.38 6.38 49.15
CA ASP A 174 3.21 5.61 50.40
C ASP A 174 4.55 5.12 51.00
N SER A 175 5.63 5.12 50.22
CA SER A 175 6.99 4.71 50.66
C SER A 175 7.82 5.86 51.28
N GLY A 176 7.18 7.01 51.57
CA GLY A 176 7.82 8.27 51.95
C GLY A 176 7.81 8.63 53.44
N ASP A 177 7.73 7.67 54.36
CA ASP A 177 7.92 7.91 55.80
C ASP A 177 8.79 6.81 56.44
N GLY A 178 10.09 7.06 56.58
CA GLY A 178 11.01 6.15 57.29
C GLY A 178 12.50 6.37 57.04
N ASP A 179 13.14 7.16 57.91
CA ASP A 179 14.57 7.16 58.23
C ASP A 179 15.60 7.68 57.20
N VAL A 180 15.85 8.99 57.22
CA VAL A 180 17.22 9.54 57.03
C VAL A 180 17.48 10.67 58.04
N GLN A 181 17.78 10.30 59.29
CA GLN A 181 18.62 11.12 60.17
C GLN A 181 19.75 10.27 60.74
N THR A 182 20.97 10.81 60.66
CA THR A 182 22.22 10.40 61.36
C THR A 182 23.26 9.68 60.50
N ARG A 183 24.13 10.47 59.84
CA ARG A 183 25.58 10.16 59.76
C ARG A 183 26.46 11.37 59.37
N GLU A 184 26.24 12.55 59.96
CA GLU A 184 27.24 13.64 59.94
C GLU A 184 27.37 14.26 61.34
N ARG A 185 27.96 13.50 62.27
CA ARG A 185 28.42 14.04 63.56
C ARG A 185 29.64 13.26 64.08
N SER A 186 30.78 13.41 63.41
CA SER A 186 32.10 13.28 64.04
C SER A 186 33.19 13.73 63.08
N ARG A 187 34.06 14.64 63.58
CA ARG A 187 35.03 15.51 62.89
C ARG A 187 34.32 16.78 62.43
N GLU A 188 34.38 17.92 63.11
CA GLU A 188 35.54 18.51 63.78
C GLU A 188 35.06 19.67 64.67
N SER A 189 34.96 19.44 65.99
CA SER A 189 34.97 20.50 67.00
C SER A 189 36.26 20.34 67.79
N THR A 190 37.36 20.80 67.22
CA THR A 190 38.56 21.20 67.96
C THR A 190 39.34 22.16 67.08
N ARG A 191 39.12 23.47 67.28
CA ARG A 191 40.15 24.54 67.34
C ARG A 191 39.48 25.90 67.10
N GLU A 192 39.02 26.51 68.19
CA GLU A 192 39.18 27.96 68.35
C GLU A 192 40.64 28.22 68.75
N ARG A 193 41.42 28.86 67.89
CA ARG A 193 42.37 29.95 68.26
C ARG A 193 43.14 30.46 67.05
N GLU A 194 43.22 31.79 67.01
CA GLU A 194 44.13 32.65 66.22
C GLU A 194 43.77 32.78 64.73
N ARG A 195 43.77 33.95 64.08
CA ARG A 195 44.03 35.36 64.40
C ARG A 195 43.85 36.07 63.02
N ASP A 196 43.12 37.19 63.00
CA ASP A 196 43.00 38.19 61.90
C ASP A 196 44.38 38.81 61.53
N PRO A 197 44.62 39.61 60.45
CA PRO A 197 43.84 39.98 59.25
C PRO A 197 44.68 39.89 57.94
N ASP A 198 44.08 40.17 56.77
CA ASP A 198 44.54 41.23 55.82
C ASP A 198 44.05 41.05 54.37
N ARG A 199 43.64 42.20 53.80
CA ARG A 199 43.64 42.62 52.37
C ARG A 199 42.47 42.13 51.49
N ALA A 200 41.42 42.90 51.20
CA ALA A 200 41.28 44.22 50.52
C ALA A 200 41.49 44.18 48.98
N SER A 201 40.47 44.74 48.29
CA SER A 201 40.40 45.28 46.90
C SER A 201 40.48 44.26 45.74
N GLU A 202 39.84 44.37 44.57
CA GLU A 202 39.16 45.40 43.76
C GLU A 202 38.18 44.67 42.79
N PHE A 203 36.96 45.16 42.53
CA PHE A 203 36.55 45.97 41.36
C PHE A 203 36.93 45.45 39.96
N GLU A 204 35.90 45.27 39.13
CA GLU A 204 35.66 45.96 37.85
C GLU A 204 35.26 45.14 36.61
N THR A 205 34.32 45.77 35.92
CA THR A 205 33.58 45.46 34.71
C THR A 205 34.45 45.72 33.45
N GLU A 206 33.90 45.36 32.29
CA GLU A 206 34.30 45.77 30.92
C GLU A 206 35.51 45.06 30.27
N ASN A 207 35.28 44.46 29.09
CA ASN A 207 35.43 45.22 27.85
C ASN A 207 34.86 44.48 26.62
N SER A 208 34.20 45.27 25.77
CA SER A 208 33.86 44.98 24.38
C SER A 208 35.09 45.05 23.48
N SER A 209 35.14 44.22 22.45
CA SER A 209 35.54 44.58 21.06
C SER A 209 35.27 43.40 20.13
#